data_AF-A0AA38AKY8-F1
#
_entry.id   AF-A0AA38AKY8-F1
#
_cell.length_a   1.000
_cell.length_b   1.000
_cell.length_c   1.000
_cell.angle_alpha   90.00
_cell.angle_beta   90.00
_cell.angle_gamma   90.00
#
_symmetry.space_group_name_H-M   'P 1'
#
loop_
_entity.id
_entity.type
_entity.pdbx_description
1 polymer ?
#
loop_
_entity_poly.entity_id
_entity_poly.type
_entity_poly.pdbx_seq_one_letter_code
_entity_poly.pdbx_strand_id
1 'polypeptide(L)'
;MWRCGALLAATAASVALPFAIVPAHADVPVPQAGTPCPADLADVMTRLPNVGEFLVCQHSGNWTPVLDPFDPVSRWLSYGSGITLHGQGFRNPNLRSGRWTATPLDPNAVCGAGQVTVIGPGELAPVVLSQSDAGRPLQLDVLPKLFTITLNGDCLWSEDQPPAIG
;
A
#
# COMPACT_ATOMS: atom_id res chain seq x y z
N MET A 1 23.40 71.51 39.11
CA MET A 1 22.61 72.12 38.02
C MET A 1 22.83 71.27 36.77
N TRP A 2 21.71 70.89 36.13
CA TRP A 2 21.52 70.19 34.85
C TRP A 2 21.98 68.74 34.63
N ARG A 3 20.96 67.89 34.45
CA ARG A 3 20.92 66.52 33.90
C ARG A 3 20.97 66.55 32.36
N CYS A 4 21.51 65.53 31.71
CA CYS A 4 20.99 65.03 30.42
C CYS A 4 21.50 63.60 30.19
N GLY A 5 20.73 62.62 30.67
CA GLY A 5 20.91 61.21 30.29
C GLY A 5 20.10 60.95 29.03
N ALA A 6 20.77 60.53 27.95
CA ALA A 6 20.14 60.10 26.72
C ALA A 6 19.54 58.69 26.91
N LEU A 7 18.22 58.58 26.78
CA LEU A 7 17.51 57.31 26.72
C LEU A 7 17.69 56.72 25.32
N LEU A 8 18.45 55.62 25.22
CA LEU A 8 18.52 54.78 24.03
C LEU A 8 17.24 53.94 23.93
N ALA A 9 16.42 54.22 22.93
CA ALA A 9 15.27 53.40 22.58
C ALA A 9 15.75 52.11 21.89
N ALA A 10 15.65 50.97 22.58
CA ALA A 10 15.91 49.66 21.98
C ALA A 10 14.63 49.18 21.29
N THR A 11 14.63 49.15 19.96
CA THR A 11 13.59 48.53 19.13
C THR A 11 13.76 47.01 19.17
N ALA A 12 12.86 46.31 19.86
CA ALA A 12 12.79 44.85 19.83
C ALA A 12 12.16 44.38 18.51
N ALA A 13 12.97 43.81 17.61
CA ALA A 13 12.49 43.17 16.39
C ALA A 13 12.01 41.74 16.72
N SER A 14 10.69 41.53 16.71
CA SER A 14 10.09 40.20 16.85
C SER A 14 10.27 39.43 15.53
N VAL A 15 11.19 38.47 15.52
CA VAL A 15 11.37 37.54 14.39
C VAL A 15 10.24 36.50 14.46
N ALA A 16 9.23 36.65 13.61
CA ALA A 16 8.19 35.65 13.43
C ALA A 16 8.76 34.45 12.66
N LEU A 17 8.94 33.31 13.34
CA LEU A 17 9.28 32.04 12.70
C LEU A 17 8.04 31.54 11.95
N PRO A 18 8.09 31.33 10.62
CA PRO A 18 6.99 30.74 9.90
C PRO A 18 6.85 29.27 10.33
N PHE A 19 5.73 28.94 10.98
CA PHE A 19 5.32 27.56 11.20
C PHE A 19 5.09 26.92 9.81
N ALA A 20 5.94 25.95 9.45
CA ALA A 20 5.71 25.14 8.25
C ALA A 20 4.46 24.29 8.49
N ILE A 21 3.37 24.64 7.82
CA ILE A 21 2.15 23.85 7.80
C ILE A 21 2.45 22.62 6.94
N VAL A 22 2.72 21.48 7.58
CA VAL A 22 2.77 20.19 6.87
C VAL A 22 1.34 19.86 6.48
N PRO A 23 1.02 19.69 5.18
CA PRO A 23 -0.34 19.30 4.78
C PRO A 23 -0.67 17.95 5.41
N ALA A 24 -1.81 17.88 6.10
CA ALA A 24 -2.35 16.60 6.55
C ALA A 24 -2.78 15.80 5.31
N HIS A 25 -2.13 14.67 5.06
CA HIS A 25 -2.56 13.74 4.03
C HIS A 25 -3.85 13.06 4.52
N ALA A 26 -4.91 13.11 3.72
CA ALA A 26 -6.12 12.35 3.99
C ALA A 26 -5.80 10.85 3.88
N ASP A 27 -6.25 10.05 4.84
CA ASP A 27 -6.17 8.59 4.73
C ASP A 27 -6.92 8.14 3.47
N VAL A 28 -6.29 7.24 2.71
CA VAL A 28 -6.91 6.65 1.52
C VAL A 28 -8.14 5.86 1.98
N PRO A 29 -9.35 6.12 1.43
CA PRO A 29 -10.55 5.42 1.83
C PRO A 29 -10.41 3.92 1.58
N VAL A 30 -10.72 3.12 2.59
CA VAL A 30 -10.82 1.66 2.45
C VAL A 30 -12.00 1.33 1.52
N PRO A 31 -11.82 0.51 0.47
CA PRO A 31 -12.92 0.00 -0.36
C PRO A 31 -14.03 -0.67 0.46
N GLN A 32 -15.28 -0.46 0.05
CA GLN A 32 -16.46 -0.96 0.74
C GLN A 32 -17.36 -1.71 -0.24
N ALA A 33 -18.01 -2.78 0.23
CA ALA A 33 -18.95 -3.53 -0.61
C ALA A 33 -20.10 -2.63 -1.09
N GLY A 34 -20.45 -2.73 -2.37
CA GLY A 34 -21.52 -1.98 -3.00
C GLY A 34 -21.18 -0.52 -3.34
N THR A 35 -19.98 -0.04 -3.01
CA THR A 35 -19.56 1.31 -3.42
C THR A 35 -18.93 1.30 -4.81
N PRO A 36 -18.97 2.43 -5.53
CA PRO A 36 -18.31 2.55 -6.82
C PRO A 36 -16.81 2.28 -6.74
N CYS A 37 -16.25 1.73 -7.81
CA CYS A 37 -14.82 1.60 -8.03
C CYS A 37 -14.45 2.21 -9.41
N PRO A 38 -13.27 2.86 -9.52
CA PRO A 38 -12.74 3.35 -10.79
C PRO A 38 -12.62 2.26 -11.86
N ALA A 39 -12.83 2.62 -13.13
CA ALA A 39 -12.83 1.67 -14.25
C ALA A 39 -11.47 1.03 -14.52
N ASP A 40 -10.37 1.72 -14.21
CA ASP A 40 -8.99 1.20 -14.27
C ASP A 40 -8.70 0.13 -13.23
N LEU A 41 -9.56 0.02 -12.21
CA LEU A 41 -9.54 -1.05 -11.21
C LEU A 41 -10.43 -2.24 -11.57
N ALA A 42 -10.99 -2.32 -12.78
CA ALA A 42 -11.74 -3.50 -13.19
C ALA A 42 -10.93 -4.79 -12.98
N ASP A 43 -11.57 -5.80 -12.38
CA ASP A 43 -11.03 -7.09 -11.94
C ASP A 43 -9.89 -7.03 -10.91
N VAL A 44 -9.61 -5.86 -10.33
CA VAL A 44 -8.66 -5.73 -9.23
C VAL A 44 -9.31 -6.22 -7.95
N MET A 45 -8.60 -7.06 -7.20
CA MET A 45 -9.03 -7.49 -5.88
C MET A 45 -8.37 -6.69 -4.76
N THR A 46 -9.00 -6.63 -3.61
CA THR A 46 -8.39 -6.22 -2.36
C THR A 46 -8.82 -7.13 -1.22
N ARG A 47 -8.04 -7.14 -0.15
CA ARG A 47 -8.42 -7.75 1.12
C ARG A 47 -8.78 -6.65 2.13
N LEU A 48 -9.94 -6.78 2.75
CA LEU A 48 -10.37 -5.88 3.82
C LEU A 48 -9.56 -6.14 5.11
N PRO A 49 -9.44 -5.14 6.00
CA PRO A 49 -8.77 -5.32 7.28
C PRO A 49 -9.46 -6.35 8.19
N ASN A 50 -10.75 -6.63 7.96
CA ASN A 50 -11.44 -7.72 8.62
C ASN A 50 -10.91 -9.07 8.11
N VAL A 51 -10.71 -10.02 9.02
CA VAL A 51 -10.18 -11.35 8.66
C VAL A 51 -11.16 -12.07 7.72
N GLY A 52 -10.71 -12.36 6.50
CA GLY A 52 -11.41 -13.26 5.57
C GLY A 52 -12.33 -12.59 4.55
N GLU A 53 -12.35 -11.26 4.46
CA GLU A 53 -13.19 -10.54 3.49
C GLU A 53 -12.34 -10.00 2.33
N PHE A 54 -12.71 -10.39 1.11
CA PHE A 54 -12.13 -9.88 -0.13
C PHE A 54 -13.18 -9.12 -0.91
N LEU A 55 -12.74 -8.08 -1.61
CA LEU A 55 -13.56 -7.38 -2.60
C LEU A 55 -12.92 -7.49 -3.97
N VAL A 56 -13.74 -7.56 -5.01
CA VAL A 56 -13.33 -7.36 -6.41
C VAL A 56 -14.08 -6.16 -6.99
N CYS A 57 -13.38 -5.32 -7.73
CA CYS A 57 -14.02 -4.27 -8.51
C CYS A 57 -14.58 -4.89 -9.80
N GLN A 58 -15.90 -5.05 -9.87
CA GLN A 58 -16.52 -5.60 -11.07
C GLN A 58 -16.43 -4.61 -12.24
N HIS A 59 -16.46 -5.14 -13.45
CA HIS A 59 -16.64 -4.36 -14.68
C HIS A 59 -17.90 -3.46 -14.68
N SER A 60 -18.91 -3.79 -13.87
CA SER A 60 -20.08 -2.93 -13.64
C SER A 60 -19.77 -1.66 -12.84
N GLY A 61 -18.54 -1.52 -12.33
CA GLY A 61 -18.05 -0.33 -11.64
C GLY A 61 -18.30 -0.33 -10.13
N ASN A 62 -18.56 -1.47 -9.50
CA ASN A 62 -18.78 -1.56 -8.06
C ASN A 62 -17.91 -2.63 -7.39
N TRP A 63 -17.46 -2.34 -6.17
CA TRP A 63 -16.82 -3.31 -5.29
C TRP A 63 -17.82 -4.37 -4.83
N THR A 64 -17.47 -5.64 -4.98
CA THR A 64 -18.34 -6.78 -4.61
C THR A 64 -17.58 -7.78 -3.75
N PRO A 65 -18.21 -8.37 -2.72
CA PRO A 65 -17.60 -9.44 -1.94
C PRO A 65 -17.20 -10.65 -2.77
N VAL A 66 -16.04 -11.22 -2.46
CA VAL A 66 -15.57 -12.50 -2.99
C VAL A 66 -15.35 -13.47 -1.84
N LEU A 67 -15.78 -14.72 -2.03
CA LEU A 67 -15.63 -15.79 -1.04
C LEU A 67 -14.35 -16.57 -1.31
N ASP A 68 -13.60 -16.86 -0.24
CA ASP A 68 -12.47 -17.81 -0.25
C ASP A 68 -13.01 -19.26 -0.19
N PRO A 69 -12.42 -20.25 -0.92
CA PRO A 69 -11.28 -20.12 -1.82
C PRO A 69 -11.64 -19.57 -3.21
N PHE A 70 -10.68 -18.85 -3.79
CA PHE A 70 -10.67 -18.46 -5.20
C PHE A 70 -9.31 -18.77 -5.81
N ASP A 71 -9.27 -18.86 -7.15
CA ASP A 71 -8.00 -19.03 -7.86
C ASP A 71 -7.10 -17.80 -7.65
N PRO A 72 -5.77 -17.98 -7.55
CA PRO A 72 -4.86 -16.85 -7.36
C PRO A 72 -5.07 -15.79 -8.44
N VAL A 73 -5.18 -14.53 -8.03
CA VAL A 73 -5.42 -13.42 -8.95
C VAL A 73 -4.14 -12.67 -9.24
N SER A 74 -4.10 -12.01 -10.40
CA SER A 74 -2.93 -11.31 -10.93
C SER A 74 -2.93 -9.82 -10.60
N ARG A 75 -3.97 -9.28 -9.97
CA ARG A 75 -4.08 -7.85 -9.68
C ARG A 75 -4.64 -7.58 -8.28
N TRP A 76 -3.92 -6.78 -7.50
CA TRP A 76 -4.27 -6.42 -6.14
C TRP A 76 -4.19 -4.91 -5.90
N LEU A 77 -5.12 -4.39 -5.12
CA LEU A 77 -5.08 -3.02 -4.59
C LEU A 77 -4.67 -3.08 -3.12
N SER A 78 -3.63 -2.36 -2.74
CA SER A 78 -3.32 -2.07 -1.32
C SER A 78 -3.65 -0.61 -0.99
N TYR A 79 -3.92 -0.33 0.29
CA TYR A 79 -4.22 1.00 0.82
C TYR A 79 -3.90 1.06 2.32
N GLY A 80 -3.85 2.26 2.89
CA GLY A 80 -3.74 2.49 4.32
C GLY A 80 -2.58 1.71 4.96
N SER A 81 -2.88 0.87 5.96
CA SER A 81 -1.90 0.03 6.67
C SER A 81 -1.36 -1.15 5.84
N GLY A 82 -1.83 -1.32 4.61
CA GLY A 82 -1.51 -2.45 3.75
C GLY A 82 -2.47 -3.63 3.90
N ILE A 83 -2.35 -4.57 2.97
CA ILE A 83 -3.10 -5.82 2.93
C ILE A 83 -2.13 -7.00 3.07
N THR A 84 -2.56 -8.06 3.76
CA THR A 84 -1.75 -9.29 3.86
C THR A 84 -2.39 -10.39 3.02
N LEU A 85 -1.60 -11.03 2.17
CA LEU A 85 -2.06 -12.07 1.25
C LEU A 85 -1.28 -13.36 1.47
N HIS A 86 -1.91 -14.48 1.13
CA HIS A 86 -1.32 -15.80 1.22
C HIS A 86 -0.67 -16.22 -0.10
N GLY A 87 0.51 -16.83 -0.02
CA GLY A 87 1.21 -17.42 -1.17
C GLY A 87 1.14 -18.95 -1.19
N GLN A 88 1.92 -19.59 -2.07
CA GLN A 88 1.85 -21.04 -2.29
C GLN A 88 2.44 -21.90 -1.16
N GLY A 89 2.85 -21.30 -0.04
CA GLY A 89 3.04 -21.99 1.23
C GLY A 89 1.71 -22.42 1.88
N PHE A 90 0.59 -21.85 1.44
CA PHE A 90 -0.78 -22.27 1.80
C PHE A 90 -1.43 -23.10 0.68
N ARG A 91 -2.44 -23.91 1.05
CA ARG A 91 -3.22 -24.71 0.08
C ARG A 91 -4.05 -23.84 -0.88
N ASN A 92 -4.56 -22.71 -0.40
CA ASN A 92 -5.37 -21.76 -1.15
C ASN A 92 -4.62 -20.41 -1.24
N PRO A 93 -3.63 -20.29 -2.14
CA PRO A 93 -2.90 -19.03 -2.31
C PRO A 93 -3.82 -17.94 -2.89
N ASN A 94 -3.61 -16.69 -2.46
CA ASN A 94 -4.29 -15.54 -3.05
C ASN A 94 -3.55 -15.01 -4.29
N LEU A 95 -2.23 -15.20 -4.35
CA LEU A 95 -1.39 -14.80 -5.49
C LEU A 95 -0.33 -15.85 -5.82
N ARG A 96 0.24 -15.73 -7.03
CA ARG A 96 1.34 -16.56 -7.51
C ARG A 96 2.70 -15.89 -7.24
N SER A 97 3.69 -16.73 -6.95
CA SER A 97 5.11 -16.35 -7.08
C SER A 97 5.45 -16.00 -8.52
N GLY A 98 6.41 -15.10 -8.72
CA GLY A 98 6.80 -14.61 -10.04
C GLY A 98 7.14 -13.14 -10.00
N ARG A 99 7.27 -12.50 -11.16
CA ARG A 99 7.55 -11.07 -11.22
C ARG A 99 6.28 -10.24 -11.10
N TRP A 100 6.35 -9.22 -10.27
CA TRP A 100 5.25 -8.30 -10.00
C TRP A 100 5.73 -6.86 -10.03
N THR A 101 4.84 -5.99 -10.48
CA THR A 101 5.02 -4.54 -10.47
C THR A 101 3.95 -3.89 -9.59
N ALA A 102 4.39 -3.05 -8.65
CA ALA A 102 3.53 -2.15 -7.89
C ALA A 102 3.60 -0.75 -8.53
N THR A 103 2.46 -0.24 -8.97
CA THR A 103 2.33 1.13 -9.48
C THR A 103 1.68 1.99 -8.40
N PRO A 104 2.34 3.06 -7.91
CA PRO A 104 1.75 3.97 -6.94
C PRO A 104 0.56 4.73 -7.58
N LEU A 105 -0.52 4.87 -6.81
CA LEU A 105 -1.74 5.57 -7.26
C LEU A 105 -1.72 7.08 -6.95
N ASP A 106 -0.80 7.52 -6.09
CA ASP A 106 -0.52 8.92 -5.79
C ASP A 106 0.98 9.23 -5.98
N PRO A 107 1.37 10.44 -6.44
CA PRO A 107 2.78 10.82 -6.60
C PRO A 107 3.63 10.76 -5.33
N ASN A 108 3.01 10.75 -4.14
CA ASN A 108 3.69 10.61 -2.86
C ASN A 108 3.60 9.19 -2.30
N ALA A 109 2.81 8.30 -2.92
CA ALA A 109 2.66 6.93 -2.44
C ALA A 109 3.99 6.18 -2.57
N VAL A 110 4.31 5.43 -1.52
CA VAL A 110 5.47 4.54 -1.46
C VAL A 110 4.97 3.11 -1.38
N CYS A 111 5.25 2.32 -2.40
CA CYS A 111 4.86 0.92 -2.44
C CYS A 111 5.88 0.08 -1.66
N GLY A 112 5.39 -0.82 -0.81
CA GLY A 112 6.24 -1.69 -0.01
C GLY A 112 5.72 -3.12 0.05
N ALA A 113 6.62 -4.08 0.08
CA ALA A 113 6.30 -5.50 0.19
C ALA A 113 7.16 -6.16 1.28
N GLY A 114 6.51 -6.85 2.22
CA GLY A 114 7.17 -7.69 3.22
C GLY A 114 6.81 -9.16 3.01
N GLN A 115 7.79 -9.99 2.66
CA GLN A 115 7.58 -11.39 2.30
C GLN A 115 8.12 -12.34 3.37
N VAL A 116 7.35 -13.36 3.71
CA VAL A 116 7.78 -14.46 4.60
C VAL A 116 7.57 -15.78 3.86
N THR A 117 8.57 -16.64 3.82
CA THR A 117 8.54 -17.93 3.11
C THR A 117 8.64 -19.10 4.07
N VAL A 118 8.14 -20.27 3.65
CA VAL A 118 8.34 -21.53 4.38
C VAL A 118 9.68 -22.13 3.98
N ILE A 119 10.56 -22.38 4.97
CA ILE A 119 11.88 -22.99 4.77
C ILE A 119 11.95 -24.44 5.24
N GLY A 120 11.01 -24.86 6.08
CA GLY A 120 10.90 -26.23 6.58
C GLY A 120 9.54 -26.48 7.24
N PRO A 121 9.27 -27.71 7.71
CA PRO A 121 8.03 -28.02 8.43
C PRO A 121 7.87 -27.14 9.66
N GLY A 122 6.88 -26.24 9.65
CA GLY A 122 6.62 -25.30 10.75
C GLY A 122 7.66 -24.20 10.90
N GLU A 123 8.59 -24.04 9.94
CA GLU A 123 9.69 -23.08 10.01
C GLU A 123 9.58 -22.02 8.93
N LEU A 124 9.70 -20.75 9.33
CA LEU A 124 9.60 -19.57 8.47
C LEU A 124 10.94 -18.86 8.36
N ALA A 125 11.26 -18.36 7.17
CA ALA A 125 12.39 -17.45 6.97
C ALA A 125 12.15 -16.09 7.66
N PRO A 126 13.23 -15.32 7.92
CA PRO A 126 13.10 -13.90 8.21
C PRO A 126 12.36 -13.13 7.11
N VAL A 127 11.74 -12.00 7.48
CA VAL A 127 11.04 -11.14 6.51
C VAL A 127 12.02 -10.53 5.50
N VAL A 128 11.65 -10.59 4.23
CA VAL A 128 12.33 -9.89 3.13
C VAL A 128 11.52 -8.66 2.78
N LEU A 129 12.14 -7.48 2.90
CA LEU A 129 11.50 -6.19 2.63
C LEU A 129 11.92 -5.65 1.27
N SER A 130 11.00 -5.02 0.57
CA SER A 130 11.22 -4.27 -0.67
C SER A 130 10.37 -3.01 -0.65
N GLN A 131 10.89 -1.90 -1.14
CA GLN A 131 10.21 -0.62 -1.10
C GLN A 131 10.65 0.27 -2.27
N SER A 132 9.73 1.05 -2.84
CA SER A 132 10.05 2.06 -3.84
C SER A 132 10.40 3.40 -3.20
N ASP A 133 10.92 4.31 -4.03
CA ASP A 133 10.82 5.75 -3.73
C ASP A 133 9.37 6.23 -3.95
N ALA A 134 9.04 7.39 -3.39
CA ALA A 134 7.72 8.02 -3.54
C ALA A 134 7.37 8.27 -5.03
N GLY A 135 6.18 7.86 -5.45
CA GLY A 135 5.68 8.00 -6.81
C GLY A 135 6.42 7.15 -7.86
N ARG A 136 7.36 6.29 -7.44
CA ARG A 136 8.09 5.39 -8.33
C ARG A 136 7.51 3.97 -8.23
N PRO A 137 7.39 3.25 -9.36
CA PRO A 137 7.00 1.85 -9.31
C PRO A 137 8.00 0.99 -8.53
N LEU A 138 7.50 -0.05 -7.86
CA LEU A 138 8.31 -1.12 -7.27
C LEU A 138 8.24 -2.35 -8.17
N GLN A 139 9.39 -2.88 -8.59
CA GLN A 139 9.47 -4.21 -9.18
C GLN A 139 10.02 -5.18 -8.14
N LEU A 140 9.38 -6.34 -8.01
CA LEU A 140 9.88 -7.41 -7.15
C LEU A 140 9.60 -8.79 -7.75
N ASP A 141 10.36 -9.77 -7.28
CA ASP A 141 9.99 -11.16 -7.43
C ASP A 141 9.25 -11.62 -6.16
N VAL A 142 7.98 -12.00 -6.31
CA VAL A 142 7.23 -12.71 -5.28
C VAL A 142 7.82 -14.11 -5.15
N LEU A 143 8.29 -14.43 -3.95
CA LEU A 143 9.12 -15.61 -3.72
C LEU A 143 8.33 -16.93 -3.85
N PRO A 144 8.96 -18.02 -4.32
CA PRO A 144 8.35 -19.35 -4.23
C PRO A 144 8.18 -19.77 -2.76
N LYS A 145 7.22 -20.66 -2.47
CA LYS A 145 6.87 -21.10 -1.11
C LYS A 145 6.53 -19.93 -0.15
N LEU A 146 6.08 -18.80 -0.70
CA LEU A 146 5.60 -17.67 0.07
C LEU A 146 4.51 -18.12 1.03
N PHE A 147 4.70 -17.87 2.31
CA PHE A 147 3.69 -18.05 3.34
C PHE A 147 2.74 -16.85 3.31
N THR A 148 3.28 -15.66 3.55
CA THR A 148 2.52 -14.40 3.53
C THR A 148 3.33 -13.29 2.88
N ILE A 149 2.64 -12.40 2.18
CA ILE A 149 3.17 -11.10 1.75
C ILE A 149 2.27 -10.00 2.29
N THR A 150 2.87 -8.97 2.88
CA THR A 150 2.17 -7.73 3.23
C THR A 150 2.49 -6.68 2.17
N LEU A 151 1.46 -6.20 1.47
CA LEU A 151 1.53 -5.18 0.44
C LEU A 151 1.08 -3.84 1.02
N ASN A 152 1.95 -2.83 0.97
CA ASN A 152 1.78 -1.55 1.65
C ASN A 152 1.75 -0.38 0.67
N GLY A 153 1.17 0.73 1.12
CA GLY A 153 0.98 1.94 0.33
C GLY A 153 -0.28 1.88 -0.51
N ASP A 154 -0.63 3.01 -1.10
CA ASP A 154 -1.74 3.11 -2.05
C ASP A 154 -1.23 2.74 -3.45
N CYS A 155 -1.31 1.45 -3.76
CA CYS A 155 -0.60 0.87 -4.90
C CYS A 155 -1.46 -0.19 -5.59
N LEU A 156 -1.38 -0.18 -6.92
CA LEU A 156 -1.90 -1.24 -7.78
C LEU A 156 -0.77 -2.22 -8.09
N TRP A 157 -0.92 -3.45 -7.63
CA TRP A 157 0.00 -4.55 -7.84
C TRP A 157 -0.48 -5.40 -9.01
N SER A 158 0.40 -5.70 -9.95
CA SER A 158 0.08 -6.54 -11.11
C SER A 158 1.18 -7.58 -11.32
N GLU A 159 0.78 -8.82 -11.58
CA GLU A 159 1.66 -9.89 -12.06
C GLU A 159 2.11 -9.52 -13.49
N ASP A 160 3.41 -9.53 -13.76
CA ASP A 160 3.95 -9.12 -15.05
C ASP A 160 3.64 -10.17 -16.15
N GLN A 161 3.50 -11.43 -15.75
CA GLN A 161 3.21 -12.56 -16.64
C GLN A 161 2.02 -13.35 -16.10
N PRO A 162 0.80 -12.81 -16.18
CA PRO A 162 -0.39 -13.53 -15.76
C PRO A 162 -0.59 -14.77 -16.65
N PRO A 163 -1.17 -15.86 -16.11
CA PRO A 163 -1.52 -17.02 -16.93
C PRO A 163 -2.43 -16.59 -18.08
N ALA A 164 -2.23 -17.20 -19.25
CA ALA A 164 -3.10 -16.96 -20.39
C ALA A 164 -4.54 -17.31 -20.00
N ILE A 165 -5.45 -16.36 -20.18
CA ILE A 165 -6.88 -16.57 -19.99
C ILE A 165 -7.33 -17.50 -21.12
N GLY A 166 -7.73 -18.73 -20.78
CA GLY A 166 -8.21 -19.74 -21.72
C GLY A 166 -9.66 -19.55 -22.12
#